data_AF-A0A059LD44-F1
#
_entry.id   AF-A0A059LD44-F1
#
_cell.length_a   1.000
_cell.length_b   1.000
_cell.length_c   1.000
_cell.angle_alpha   90.00
_cell.angle_beta   90.00
_cell.angle_gamma   90.00
#
_symmetry.space_group_name_H-M   'P 1'
#
loop_
_entity.id
_entity.type
_entity.pdbx_description
1 polymer ?
#
loop_
_entity_poly.entity_id
_entity_poly.type
_entity_poly.pdbx_seq_one_letter_code
_entity_poly.pdbx_strand_id
1 'polypeptide(L)'
;MAGTASSIVHHVLRLPRSCAQQESRSMCERMLHLLVLLQHGLLPRRTLVFVNGADDAVRLRLFFGAFGLRAAAVHSQLPLNSRSHILQEFNAGLIQVLVATDGAGSAARAVQDQDAEADAKADAKAERRIEREAHAEAHAEGSKARGRRGFKAGTPGEEFGVTRGIDFKGVSSVVNLTVPPAVDSYVHRVGRTGRGGETGMALTLVGPGDADFEVALERCLALAQPAGAEAGREADAKVAALAKPSNFGVLGLQRFEALPQKSIKALRYRAEDVFRSLTRNVVREARVQELKQEMLNSERLASFFEEHPQDLQLLKHDRPLVSTKASAASAKHVKHVPTYMADA
;
A
#
# COMPACT_ATOMS: atom_id res chain seq x y z
N MET A 1 0.16 -26.84 29.05
CA MET A 1 -0.91 -26.15 28.30
C MET A 1 -0.56 -26.25 26.83
N ALA A 2 -1.35 -27.00 26.05
CA ALA A 2 -1.12 -27.15 24.61
C ALA A 2 -1.37 -25.82 23.91
N GLY A 3 -0.36 -25.27 23.24
CA GLY A 3 -0.52 -24.08 22.41
C GLY A 3 -1.47 -24.40 21.27
N THR A 4 -2.64 -23.77 21.25
CA THR A 4 -3.58 -23.83 20.13
C THR A 4 -2.87 -23.31 18.89
N ALA A 5 -2.61 -24.20 17.93
CA ALA A 5 -2.01 -23.84 16.65
C ALA A 5 -2.87 -22.76 15.99
N SER A 6 -2.24 -21.67 15.55
CA SER A 6 -2.92 -20.68 14.74
C SER A 6 -3.18 -21.25 13.36
N SER A 7 -4.44 -21.26 12.92
CA SER A 7 -4.80 -21.69 11.58
C SER A 7 -5.17 -20.49 10.72
N ILE A 8 -4.40 -20.26 9.66
CA ILE A 8 -4.73 -19.28 8.62
C ILE A 8 -5.40 -20.04 7.45
N VAL A 9 -6.54 -19.54 6.98
CA VAL A 9 -7.23 -20.07 5.79
C VAL A 9 -6.89 -19.22 4.58
N HIS A 10 -6.24 -19.82 3.60
CA HIS A 10 -5.71 -19.14 2.42
C HIS A 10 -6.70 -19.23 1.25
N HIS A 11 -7.12 -18.08 0.74
CA HIS A 11 -8.06 -17.94 -0.37
C HIS A 11 -7.43 -17.18 -1.54
N VAL A 12 -7.82 -17.55 -2.76
CA VAL A 12 -7.53 -16.82 -3.99
C VAL A 12 -8.81 -16.38 -4.66
N LEU A 13 -8.83 -15.11 -5.04
CA LEU A 13 -9.85 -14.55 -5.91
C LEU A 13 -9.23 -14.26 -7.29
N ARG A 14 -9.64 -15.02 -8.30
CA ARG A 14 -9.25 -14.78 -9.69
C ARG A 14 -10.13 -13.70 -10.32
N LEU A 15 -9.49 -12.68 -10.86
CA LEU A 15 -10.17 -11.59 -11.56
C LEU A 15 -10.45 -11.97 -13.03
N PRO A 16 -11.56 -11.46 -13.61
CA PRO A 16 -11.93 -11.79 -14.99
C PRO A 16 -10.89 -11.32 -16.01
N ARG A 17 -10.74 -12.08 -17.11
CA ARG A 17 -9.75 -11.80 -18.18
C ARG A 17 -9.91 -10.45 -18.87
N SER A 18 -11.08 -9.82 -18.78
CA SER A 18 -11.32 -8.44 -19.27
C SER A 18 -10.37 -7.41 -18.63
N CYS A 19 -9.75 -7.78 -17.51
CA CYS A 19 -8.73 -7.03 -16.79
C CYS A 19 -7.34 -7.02 -17.47
N ALA A 20 -7.07 -7.91 -18.43
CA ALA A 20 -5.72 -8.15 -18.98
C ALA A 20 -5.20 -7.06 -19.93
N GLN A 21 -6.09 -6.29 -20.57
CA GLN A 21 -5.71 -5.46 -21.73
C GLN A 21 -5.12 -4.08 -21.35
N GLN A 22 -5.14 -3.69 -20.06
CA GLN A 22 -4.57 -2.41 -19.61
C GLN A 22 -4.29 -2.42 -18.09
N GLU A 23 -3.03 -2.22 -17.66
CA GLU A 23 -2.62 -2.23 -16.24
C GLU A 23 -3.45 -1.29 -15.34
N SER A 24 -3.77 -0.10 -15.84
CA SER A 24 -4.57 0.88 -15.10
C SER A 24 -6.00 0.37 -14.81
N ARG A 25 -6.61 -0.38 -15.74
CA ARG A 25 -7.91 -1.03 -15.50
C ARG A 25 -7.79 -2.19 -14.51
N SER A 26 -6.63 -2.85 -14.45
CA SER A 26 -6.39 -3.94 -13.51
C SER A 26 -6.47 -3.49 -12.06
N MET A 27 -5.87 -2.36 -11.73
CA MET A 27 -5.98 -1.80 -10.38
C MET A 27 -7.41 -1.39 -10.04
N CYS A 28 -8.13 -0.73 -10.96
CA CYS A 28 -9.53 -0.37 -10.75
C CYS A 28 -10.42 -1.59 -10.46
N GLU A 29 -10.25 -2.69 -11.20
CA GLU A 29 -10.98 -3.94 -10.97
C GLU A 29 -10.67 -4.55 -9.60
N ARG A 30 -9.39 -4.62 -9.22
CA ARG A 30 -8.96 -5.08 -7.89
C ARG A 30 -9.65 -4.27 -6.77
N MET A 31 -9.65 -2.95 -6.91
CA MET A 31 -10.26 -2.02 -5.96
C MET A 31 -11.78 -2.19 -5.86
N LEU A 32 -12.46 -2.37 -7.00
CA LEU A 32 -13.89 -2.64 -7.06
C LEU A 32 -14.26 -3.96 -6.38
N HIS A 33 -13.54 -5.05 -6.66
CA HIS A 33 -13.82 -6.35 -6.05
C HIS A 33 -13.61 -6.30 -4.54
N LEU A 34 -12.52 -5.67 -4.08
CA LEU A 34 -12.29 -5.48 -2.65
C LEU A 34 -13.39 -4.62 -1.99
N LEU A 35 -13.84 -3.54 -2.65
CA LEU A 35 -14.95 -2.73 -2.16
C LEU A 35 -16.23 -3.55 -1.96
N VAL A 36 -16.58 -4.38 -2.95
CA VAL A 36 -17.77 -5.25 -2.88
C VAL A 36 -17.64 -6.25 -1.73
N LEU A 37 -16.47 -6.87 -1.56
CA LEU A 37 -16.22 -7.80 -0.45
C LEU A 37 -16.41 -7.13 0.92
N LEU A 38 -15.91 -5.91 1.08
CA LEU A 38 -16.03 -5.13 2.30
C LEU A 38 -17.48 -4.68 2.57
N GLN A 39 -18.19 -4.21 1.54
CA GLN A 39 -19.57 -3.74 1.68
C GLN A 39 -20.57 -4.87 2.00
N HIS A 40 -20.33 -6.07 1.48
CA HIS A 40 -21.17 -7.24 1.76
C HIS A 40 -20.82 -7.98 3.05
N GLY A 41 -19.81 -7.51 3.80
CA GLY A 41 -19.38 -8.16 5.04
C GLY A 41 -18.78 -9.55 4.83
N LEU A 42 -18.30 -9.84 3.61
CA LEU A 42 -17.67 -11.10 3.26
C LEU A 42 -16.25 -11.20 3.81
N LEU A 43 -15.66 -10.06 4.13
CA LEU A 43 -14.41 -9.96 4.89
C LEU A 43 -14.72 -9.60 6.34
N PRO A 44 -14.08 -10.27 7.31
CA PRO A 44 -14.26 -9.95 8.71
C PRO A 44 -13.75 -8.52 9.03
N ARG A 45 -14.29 -7.93 10.09
CA ARG A 45 -13.94 -6.56 10.52
C ARG A 45 -12.49 -6.50 10.99
N ARG A 46 -11.76 -5.44 10.60
CA ARG A 46 -10.30 -5.22 10.79
C ARG A 46 -9.48 -5.95 9.73
N THR A 47 -9.62 -5.47 8.50
CA THR A 47 -8.92 -5.98 7.33
C THR A 47 -7.62 -5.22 7.11
N LEU A 48 -6.51 -5.94 7.02
CA LEU A 48 -5.21 -5.40 6.60
C LEU A 48 -5.02 -5.69 5.10
N VAL A 49 -4.89 -4.65 4.28
CA VAL A 49 -4.79 -4.75 2.83
C VAL A 49 -3.37 -4.40 2.41
N PHE A 50 -2.69 -5.29 1.70
CA PHE A 50 -1.35 -5.05 1.17
C PHE A 50 -1.37 -4.62 -0.29
N VAL A 51 -0.56 -3.61 -0.57
CA VAL A 51 -0.23 -3.13 -1.91
C VAL A 51 1.29 -2.98 -2.06
N ASN A 52 1.81 -3.05 -3.28
CA ASN A 52 3.26 -2.99 -3.52
C ASN A 52 3.78 -1.53 -3.55
N GLY A 53 2.97 -0.56 -3.97
CA GLY A 53 3.35 0.85 -4.12
C GLY A 53 2.77 1.78 -3.06
N ALA A 54 3.55 2.77 -2.63
CA ALA A 54 3.08 3.82 -1.71
C ALA A 54 1.97 4.69 -2.32
N ASP A 55 2.12 5.05 -3.59
CA ASP A 55 1.11 5.85 -4.31
C ASP A 55 -0.20 5.05 -4.48
N ASP A 56 -0.12 3.74 -4.67
CA ASP A 56 -1.28 2.86 -4.73
C ASP A 56 -1.98 2.74 -3.37
N ALA A 57 -1.22 2.76 -2.27
CA ALA A 57 -1.78 2.75 -0.93
C ALA A 57 -2.62 4.00 -0.66
N VAL A 58 -2.08 5.17 -1.02
CA VAL A 58 -2.79 6.44 -0.88
C VAL A 58 -3.98 6.51 -1.84
N ARG A 59 -3.82 6.05 -3.08
CA ARG A 59 -4.91 5.93 -4.06
C ARG A 59 -6.05 5.06 -3.52
N LEU A 60 -5.74 3.92 -2.91
CA LEU A 60 -6.73 3.01 -2.32
C LEU A 60 -7.46 3.66 -1.14
N ARG A 61 -6.74 4.35 -0.26
CA ARG A 61 -7.32 5.13 0.84
C ARG A 61 -8.32 6.17 0.32
N LEU A 62 -7.93 6.98 -0.67
CA LEU A 62 -8.79 8.00 -1.26
C LEU A 62 -10.03 7.39 -1.94
N PHE A 63 -9.84 6.26 -2.63
CA PHE A 63 -10.95 5.53 -3.24
C PHE A 63 -11.96 5.06 -2.20
N PHE A 64 -11.50 4.40 -1.13
CA PHE A 64 -12.39 3.96 -0.05
C PHE A 64 -13.09 5.11 0.66
N GLY A 65 -12.41 6.26 0.83
CA GLY A 65 -13.02 7.48 1.33
C GLY A 65 -14.21 7.96 0.49
N ALA A 66 -14.14 7.84 -0.84
CA ALA A 66 -15.23 8.21 -1.75
C ALA A 66 -16.47 7.30 -1.63
N PHE A 67 -16.32 6.11 -1.03
CA PHE A 67 -17.40 5.18 -0.73
C PHE A 67 -17.81 5.16 0.75
N GLY A 68 -17.26 6.08 1.56
CA GLY A 68 -17.58 6.20 2.99
C GLY A 68 -16.96 5.13 3.88
N LEU A 69 -15.96 4.39 3.39
CA LEU A 69 -15.23 3.42 4.21
C LEU A 69 -14.12 4.12 5.01
N ARG A 70 -14.03 3.76 6.30
CA ARG A 70 -12.96 4.24 7.19
C ARG A 70 -11.66 3.49 6.87
N ALA A 71 -10.88 4.06 5.98
CA ALA A 71 -9.60 3.52 5.54
C ALA A 71 -8.44 4.47 5.85
N ALA A 72 -7.29 3.90 6.22
CA ALA A 72 -6.03 4.61 6.37
C ALA A 72 -4.92 3.88 5.63
N ALA A 73 -3.83 4.58 5.30
CA ALA A 73 -2.68 4.01 4.61
C ALA A 73 -1.41 4.17 5.45
N VAL A 74 -0.58 3.14 5.50
CA VAL A 74 0.72 3.12 6.19
C VAL A 74 1.79 2.65 5.20
N HIS A 75 2.77 3.49 4.92
CA HIS A 75 3.82 3.22 3.95
C HIS A 75 5.17 3.85 4.33
N SER A 76 6.25 3.43 3.66
CA SER A 76 7.65 3.85 3.89
C SER A 76 7.86 5.37 4.01
N GLN A 77 7.08 6.14 3.27
CA GLN A 77 7.24 7.58 3.14
C GLN A 77 6.45 8.39 4.19
N LEU A 78 5.78 7.74 5.15
CA LEU A 78 5.09 8.42 6.25
C LEU A 78 6.00 8.61 7.46
N PRO A 79 5.94 9.78 8.13
CA PRO A 79 6.63 10.03 9.38
C PRO A 79 6.27 9.00 10.46
N LEU A 80 7.22 8.78 11.38
CA LEU A 80 7.11 7.76 12.42
C LEU A 80 5.88 7.94 13.32
N ASN A 81 5.59 9.17 13.74
CA ASN A 81 4.49 9.45 14.65
C ASN A 81 3.15 9.22 13.95
N SER A 82 2.98 9.68 12.70
CA SER A 82 1.77 9.42 11.92
C SER A 82 1.53 7.91 11.74
N ARG A 83 2.57 7.13 11.45
CA ARG A 83 2.45 5.66 11.39
C ARG A 83 1.98 5.06 12.71
N SER A 84 2.57 5.51 13.82
CA SER A 84 2.24 5.02 15.16
C SER A 84 0.80 5.37 15.54
N HIS A 85 0.35 6.59 15.21
CA HIS A 85 -1.02 7.04 15.42
C HIS A 85 -2.02 6.21 14.63
N ILE A 86 -1.80 6.02 13.32
CA ILE A 86 -2.70 5.22 12.46
C ILE A 86 -2.79 3.76 12.95
N LEU A 87 -1.66 3.18 13.39
CA LEU A 87 -1.65 1.82 13.95
C LEU A 87 -2.42 1.73 15.27
N GLN A 88 -2.32 2.74 16.13
CA GLN A 88 -3.10 2.80 17.37
C GLN A 88 -4.60 2.91 17.08
N GLU A 89 -5.00 3.78 16.15
CA GLU A 89 -6.40 3.91 15.71
C GLU A 89 -6.96 2.62 15.12
N PHE A 90 -6.14 1.90 14.35
CA PHE A 90 -6.51 0.60 13.80
C PHE A 90 -6.67 -0.46 14.91
N ASN A 91 -5.71 -0.54 15.84
CA ASN A 91 -5.78 -1.46 16.97
C ASN A 91 -6.98 -1.16 17.89
N ALA A 92 -7.34 0.12 18.05
CA ALA A 92 -8.54 0.58 18.75
C ALA A 92 -9.85 0.27 18.01
N GLY A 93 -9.80 -0.13 16.73
CA GLY A 93 -10.98 -0.46 15.92
C GLY A 93 -11.70 0.77 15.33
N LEU A 94 -11.05 1.94 15.35
CA LEU A 94 -11.57 3.16 14.71
C LEU A 94 -11.45 3.09 13.19
N ILE A 95 -10.43 2.38 12.69
CA ILE A 95 -10.22 2.13 11.26
C ILE A 95 -10.64 0.70 10.95
N GLN A 96 -11.49 0.54 9.94
CA GLN A 96 -11.94 -0.78 9.50
C GLN A 96 -10.93 -1.45 8.56
N VAL A 97 -10.34 -0.65 7.67
CA VAL A 97 -9.45 -1.10 6.60
C VAL A 97 -8.13 -0.36 6.69
N LEU A 98 -7.05 -1.08 6.96
CA LEU A 98 -5.71 -0.53 6.97
C LEU A 98 -4.99 -0.96 5.71
N VAL A 99 -4.51 -0.01 4.90
CA VAL A 99 -3.73 -0.27 3.71
C VAL A 99 -2.25 -0.18 4.08
N ALA A 100 -1.46 -1.20 3.77
CA ALA A 100 -0.04 -1.27 4.09
C ALA A 100 0.79 -1.57 2.84
N THR A 101 2.00 -1.02 2.79
CA THR A 101 3.05 -1.45 1.85
C THR A 101 4.09 -2.27 2.58
N ASP A 102 4.68 -3.25 1.89
CA ASP A 102 5.90 -3.86 2.41
C ASP A 102 7.00 -2.80 2.48
N GLY A 103 7.81 -2.83 3.53
CA GLY A 103 9.01 -1.98 3.61
C GLY A 103 10.00 -2.34 2.50
N ALA A 104 10.87 -1.40 2.14
CA ALA A 104 11.90 -1.55 1.09
C ALA A 104 12.80 -2.80 1.23
N GLY A 105 12.80 -3.47 2.39
CA GLY A 105 13.53 -4.71 2.63
C GLY A 105 13.05 -5.95 1.87
N SER A 106 11.83 -5.99 1.32
CA SER A 106 11.40 -7.13 0.50
C SER A 106 11.73 -6.96 -0.99
N ALA A 107 11.70 -5.73 -1.50
CA ALA A 107 12.13 -5.40 -2.86
C ALA A 107 13.65 -5.48 -3.01
N ALA A 108 14.43 -5.08 -1.99
CA ALA A 108 15.89 -5.16 -2.03
C ALA A 108 16.44 -6.60 -2.12
N ARG A 109 15.69 -7.60 -1.64
CA ARG A 109 16.06 -9.02 -1.77
C ARG A 109 15.75 -9.62 -3.14
N ALA A 110 14.74 -9.09 -3.85
CA ALA A 110 14.35 -9.59 -5.17
C ALA A 110 15.28 -9.10 -6.30
N VAL A 111 15.98 -7.99 -6.10
CA VAL A 111 16.91 -7.40 -7.09
C VAL A 111 18.32 -8.00 -6.98
N GLN A 112 18.68 -8.61 -5.84
CA GLN A 112 20.03 -9.18 -5.64
C GLN A 112 20.30 -10.49 -6.40
N ASP A 113 19.29 -11.14 -7.00
CA ASP A 113 19.43 -12.43 -7.68
C ASP A 113 19.38 -12.35 -9.23
N GLN A 114 19.39 -11.17 -9.86
CA GLN A 114 19.41 -11.05 -11.33
C GLN A 114 20.41 -10.05 -11.93
N ASP A 115 21.13 -9.26 -11.13
CA ASP A 115 22.07 -8.26 -11.66
C ASP A 115 23.54 -8.72 -11.50
N ALA A 116 23.91 -9.76 -12.25
CA ALA A 116 25.31 -10.12 -12.47
C ALA A 116 25.77 -9.90 -13.91
N GLU A 117 24.91 -9.47 -14.86
CA GLU A 117 25.34 -9.36 -16.26
C GLU A 117 24.49 -8.44 -17.13
N ALA A 118 24.22 -7.18 -16.73
CA ALA A 118 23.65 -6.20 -17.67
C ALA A 118 23.79 -4.69 -17.34
N ASP A 119 24.73 -4.23 -16.51
CA ASP A 119 24.88 -2.77 -16.28
C ASP A 119 26.31 -2.28 -16.47
N ALA A 120 26.68 -2.14 -17.75
CA ALA A 120 27.87 -1.39 -18.17
C ALA A 120 27.59 -0.38 -19.30
N LYS A 121 26.34 -0.19 -19.74
CA LYS A 121 26.03 0.70 -20.89
C LYS A 121 24.64 1.33 -20.81
N ALA A 122 24.41 2.28 -19.89
CA ALA A 122 23.28 3.22 -20.03
C ALA A 122 23.46 4.57 -19.32
N ASP A 123 24.27 4.66 -18.25
CA ASP A 123 24.39 5.89 -17.45
C ASP A 123 25.63 6.76 -17.77
N ALA A 124 25.86 7.01 -19.06
CA ALA A 124 26.87 7.97 -19.52
C ALA A 124 26.29 9.12 -20.37
N LYS A 125 24.95 9.23 -20.51
CA LYS A 125 24.32 10.14 -21.49
C LYS A 125 23.33 11.16 -20.92
N ALA A 126 23.06 11.19 -19.61
CA ALA A 126 22.11 12.16 -19.03
C ALA A 126 22.74 13.27 -18.17
N GLU A 127 24.01 13.15 -17.76
CA GLU A 127 24.68 14.17 -16.92
C GLU A 127 25.62 15.11 -17.69
N ARG A 128 25.64 15.07 -19.03
CA ARG A 128 26.44 15.99 -19.88
C ARG A 128 25.61 17.00 -20.67
N ARG A 129 24.53 17.54 -20.11
CA ARG A 129 23.71 18.56 -20.79
C ARG A 129 23.34 19.80 -19.96
N ILE A 130 23.87 19.96 -18.75
CA ILE A 130 23.64 21.20 -17.96
C ILE A 130 24.97 21.69 -17.35
N GLU A 131 26.03 21.81 -18.15
CA GLU A 131 27.26 22.52 -17.78
C GLU A 131 27.87 23.28 -18.98
N ARG A 132 27.08 23.68 -19.99
CA ARG A 132 27.60 24.37 -21.18
C ARG A 132 26.96 25.70 -21.56
N GLU A 133 26.17 26.30 -20.68
CA GLU A 133 25.64 27.66 -20.90
C GLU A 133 25.72 28.49 -19.61
N ALA A 134 26.94 28.78 -19.16
CA ALA A 134 27.23 29.88 -18.23
C ALA A 134 28.75 30.14 -18.17
N HIS A 135 29.35 30.48 -19.31
CA HIS A 135 30.64 31.18 -19.35
C HIS A 135 30.59 32.23 -20.46
N ALA A 136 29.94 33.35 -20.16
CA ALA A 136 30.19 34.63 -20.82
C ALA A 136 30.26 35.69 -19.72
N GLU A 137 31.47 36.21 -19.57
CA GLU A 137 31.86 37.47 -18.93
C GLU A 137 32.09 37.49 -17.40
N ALA A 138 33.39 37.63 -17.09
CA ALA A 138 34.01 37.85 -15.78
C ALA A 138 33.84 39.32 -15.35
N HIS A 139 33.65 39.62 -14.07
CA HIS A 139 34.63 40.13 -13.07
C HIS A 139 33.72 40.79 -11.98
N ALA A 140 33.98 40.85 -10.68
CA ALA A 140 35.20 40.94 -9.91
C ALA A 140 34.93 40.57 -8.43
N GLU A 141 36.00 40.21 -7.74
CA GLU A 141 36.28 40.47 -6.30
C GLU A 141 35.43 39.81 -5.20
N GLY A 142 36.10 38.87 -4.51
CA GLY A 142 36.41 39.05 -3.10
C GLY A 142 35.38 38.56 -2.07
N SER A 143 35.75 37.52 -1.33
CA SER A 143 35.67 37.44 0.15
C SER A 143 35.08 36.15 0.72
N LYS A 144 35.96 35.44 1.43
CA LYS A 144 35.74 34.74 2.71
C LYS A 144 34.81 33.53 2.76
N ALA A 145 35.50 32.40 2.83
CA ALA A 145 35.11 31.16 3.47
C ALA A 145 34.17 31.33 4.69
N ARG A 146 33.04 30.61 4.64
CA ARG A 146 32.39 30.06 5.84
C ARG A 146 31.89 28.66 5.48
N GLY A 147 32.48 27.66 6.14
CA GLY A 147 32.17 26.25 5.96
C GLY A 147 30.70 25.99 6.25
N ARG A 148 29.96 25.61 5.21
CA ARG A 148 28.62 25.04 5.34
C ARG A 148 28.80 23.58 5.72
N ARG A 149 28.73 23.29 7.03
CA ARG A 149 28.60 21.92 7.56
C ARG A 149 27.45 21.26 6.80
N GLY A 150 27.78 20.34 5.91
CA GLY A 150 26.80 19.53 5.22
C GLY A 150 25.98 18.78 6.27
N PHE A 151 24.70 19.10 6.37
CA PHE A 151 23.73 18.19 6.97
C PHE A 151 23.76 16.94 6.12
N LYS A 152 24.46 15.90 6.59
CA LYS A 152 24.38 14.55 6.03
C LYS A 152 22.94 14.10 6.25
N ALA A 153 22.13 14.17 5.21
CA ALA A 153 20.83 13.52 5.17
C ALA A 153 21.08 12.04 5.46
N GLY A 154 20.64 11.58 6.63
CA GLY A 154 20.75 10.18 7.02
C GLY A 154 20.09 9.30 5.95
N THR A 155 20.73 8.19 5.63
CA THR A 155 20.22 7.13 4.76
C THR A 155 18.81 6.73 5.22
N PRO A 156 17.75 6.93 4.40
CA PRO A 156 16.40 6.54 4.78
C PRO A 156 16.23 5.04 4.44
N GLY A 157 16.72 4.16 5.30
CA GLY A 157 16.86 2.74 4.95
C GLY A 157 16.33 1.71 5.95
N GLU A 158 16.55 1.86 7.26
CA GLU A 158 16.55 0.68 8.13
C GLU A 158 15.46 0.61 9.22
N GLU A 159 14.52 1.56 9.28
CA GLU A 159 13.54 1.62 10.39
C GLU A 159 12.10 1.18 10.05
N PHE A 160 11.89 0.49 8.92
CA PHE A 160 10.54 0.12 8.48
C PHE A 160 10.05 -1.26 8.89
N GLY A 161 10.93 -2.10 9.43
CA GLY A 161 10.54 -3.40 9.96
C GLY A 161 9.91 -3.24 11.33
N VAL A 162 8.68 -2.72 11.41
CA VAL A 162 7.94 -2.55 12.67
C VAL A 162 8.70 -1.63 13.62
N THR A 163 8.24 -0.41 13.75
CA THR A 163 8.78 0.51 14.76
C THR A 163 8.69 -0.19 16.10
N ARG A 164 9.85 -0.56 16.64
CA ARG A 164 9.99 -1.52 17.74
C ARG A 164 9.01 -1.16 18.85
N GLY A 165 7.95 -1.96 19.01
CA GLY A 165 6.93 -1.79 20.04
C GLY A 165 5.46 -1.72 19.57
N ILE A 166 5.18 -1.41 18.29
CA ILE A 166 3.79 -1.29 17.80
C ILE A 166 3.53 -2.33 16.69
N ASP A 167 2.85 -3.42 17.07
CA ASP A 167 2.43 -4.49 16.17
C ASP A 167 0.93 -4.37 15.81
N PHE A 168 0.53 -5.02 14.72
CA PHE A 168 -0.88 -5.11 14.33
C PHE A 168 -1.60 -6.09 15.27
N LYS A 169 -2.61 -5.62 16.00
CA LYS A 169 -3.37 -6.42 16.97
C LYS A 169 -4.81 -6.62 16.48
N GLY A 170 -5.30 -7.86 16.57
CA GLY A 170 -6.67 -8.21 16.19
C GLY A 170 -6.94 -8.07 14.70
N VAL A 171 -5.97 -8.42 13.85
CA VAL A 171 -6.18 -8.51 12.39
C VAL A 171 -6.89 -9.82 12.08
N SER A 172 -8.18 -9.74 11.73
CA SER A 172 -8.99 -10.92 11.39
C SER A 172 -8.71 -11.44 9.98
N SER A 173 -8.35 -10.54 9.07
CA SER A 173 -8.10 -10.89 7.67
C SER A 173 -7.00 -10.04 7.06
N VAL A 174 -6.15 -10.69 6.28
CA VAL A 174 -5.14 -10.07 5.42
C VAL A 174 -5.57 -10.22 3.97
N VAL A 175 -5.54 -9.13 3.21
CA VAL A 175 -5.87 -9.11 1.78
C VAL A 175 -4.66 -8.64 0.99
N ASN A 176 -4.14 -9.48 0.09
CA ASN A 176 -3.16 -9.06 -0.90
C ASN A 176 -3.90 -8.52 -2.13
N LEU A 177 -4.03 -7.19 -2.23
CA LEU A 177 -4.68 -6.55 -3.37
C LEU A 177 -3.82 -6.68 -4.63
N THR A 178 -2.51 -6.46 -4.47
CA THR A 178 -1.48 -6.79 -5.47
C THR A 178 -0.70 -8.00 -4.99
N VAL A 179 -0.38 -8.90 -5.93
CA VAL A 179 0.41 -10.08 -5.59
C VAL A 179 1.78 -9.65 -5.02
N PRO A 180 2.24 -10.28 -3.94
CA PRO A 180 3.58 -10.07 -3.41
C PRO A 180 4.65 -10.35 -4.48
N PRO A 181 5.81 -9.68 -4.44
CA PRO A 181 6.89 -9.92 -5.41
C PRO A 181 7.51 -11.32 -5.27
N ALA A 182 7.39 -11.93 -4.09
CA ALA A 182 7.92 -13.26 -3.79
C ALA A 182 7.03 -13.99 -2.77
N VAL A 183 7.14 -15.32 -2.72
CA VAL A 183 6.41 -16.16 -1.76
C VAL A 183 6.86 -15.88 -0.32
N ASP A 184 8.12 -15.52 -0.08
CA ASP A 184 8.57 -15.07 1.25
C ASP A 184 7.80 -13.83 1.74
N SER A 185 7.64 -12.83 0.85
CA SER A 185 6.83 -11.65 1.14
C SER A 185 5.38 -12.02 1.46
N TYR A 186 4.82 -13.02 0.76
CA TYR A 186 3.49 -13.54 1.09
C TYR A 186 3.41 -14.06 2.53
N VAL A 187 4.35 -14.89 2.96
CA VAL A 187 4.41 -15.44 4.32
C VAL A 187 4.48 -14.33 5.37
N HIS A 188 5.31 -13.31 5.13
CA HIS A 188 5.43 -12.15 6.03
C HIS A 188 4.15 -11.31 6.14
N ARG A 189 3.39 -11.18 5.03
CA ARG A 189 2.10 -10.49 5.00
C ARG A 189 1.02 -11.26 5.74
N VAL A 190 0.86 -12.55 5.46
CA VAL A 190 -0.18 -13.37 6.10
C VAL A 190 0.12 -13.65 7.58
N GLY A 191 1.39 -13.65 7.98
CA GLY A 191 1.81 -13.72 9.39
C GLY A 191 1.39 -12.54 10.27
N ARG A 192 0.61 -11.59 9.73
CA ARG A 192 -0.04 -10.50 10.47
C ARG A 192 -1.42 -10.88 11.00
N THR A 193 -2.05 -11.93 10.49
CA THR A 193 -3.29 -12.51 11.01
C THR A 193 -3.03 -13.85 11.69
N GLY A 194 -4.06 -14.43 12.34
CA GLY A 194 -3.95 -15.68 13.05
C GLY A 194 -2.90 -15.59 14.17
N ARG A 195 -3.07 -14.67 15.13
CA ARG A 195 -2.16 -14.55 16.27
C ARG A 195 -2.91 -14.88 17.55
N GLY A 196 -2.20 -15.41 18.55
CA GLY A 196 -2.78 -15.72 19.85
C GLY A 196 -3.83 -16.82 19.85
N GLY A 197 -3.78 -17.77 18.90
CA GLY A 197 -4.74 -18.87 18.78
C GLY A 197 -6.02 -18.54 18.02
N GLU A 198 -6.17 -17.31 17.51
CA GLU A 198 -7.29 -16.94 16.64
C GLU A 198 -7.13 -17.50 15.22
N THR A 199 -8.25 -17.77 14.56
CA THR A 199 -8.28 -18.15 13.14
C THR A 199 -8.15 -16.91 12.26
N GLY A 200 -7.18 -16.91 11.34
CA GLY A 200 -6.99 -15.82 10.38
C GLY A 200 -7.49 -16.17 8.97
N MET A 201 -7.92 -15.17 8.20
CA MET A 201 -8.20 -15.33 6.77
C MET A 201 -7.14 -14.58 5.94
N ALA A 202 -6.55 -15.24 4.96
CA ALA A 202 -5.70 -14.61 3.96
C ALA A 202 -6.38 -14.68 2.59
N LEU A 203 -6.60 -13.55 1.92
CA LEU A 203 -7.18 -13.49 0.57
C LEU A 203 -6.19 -12.83 -0.40
N THR A 204 -5.87 -13.49 -1.51
CA THR A 204 -5.03 -12.91 -2.58
C THR A 204 -5.85 -12.69 -3.84
N LEU A 205 -5.82 -11.46 -4.37
CA LEU A 205 -6.43 -11.15 -5.67
C LEU A 205 -5.40 -11.41 -6.77
N VAL A 206 -5.74 -12.32 -7.69
CA VAL A 206 -4.89 -12.78 -8.78
C VAL A 206 -5.50 -12.30 -10.10
N GLY A 207 -4.74 -11.51 -10.83
CA GLY A 207 -5.08 -11.10 -12.20
C GLY A 207 -4.52 -12.06 -13.25
N PRO A 208 -4.84 -11.85 -14.54
CA PRO A 208 -4.36 -12.70 -15.63
C PRO A 208 -2.83 -12.77 -15.76
N GLY A 209 -2.11 -11.74 -15.34
CA GLY A 209 -0.64 -11.69 -15.35
C GLY A 209 0.03 -12.30 -14.12
N ASP A 210 -0.74 -12.76 -13.13
CA ASP A 210 -0.21 -13.25 -11.85
C ASP A 210 -0.20 -14.79 -11.76
N ALA A 211 -0.41 -15.49 -12.89
CA ALA A 211 -0.58 -16.94 -12.94
C ALA A 211 0.65 -17.70 -12.39
N ASP A 212 1.86 -17.22 -12.70
CA ASP A 212 3.10 -17.85 -12.23
C ASP A 212 3.22 -17.78 -10.71
N PHE A 213 2.82 -16.64 -10.12
CA PHE A 213 2.79 -16.48 -8.67
C PHE A 213 1.74 -17.38 -8.02
N GLU A 214 0.57 -17.52 -8.63
CA GLU A 214 -0.48 -18.43 -8.14
C GLU A 214 0.02 -19.89 -8.08
N VAL A 215 0.65 -20.37 -9.16
CA VAL A 215 1.22 -21.72 -9.21
C VAL A 215 2.33 -21.91 -8.17
N ALA A 216 3.23 -20.92 -8.03
CA ALA A 216 4.29 -20.97 -7.02
C ALA A 216 3.73 -21.00 -5.59
N LEU A 217 2.66 -20.23 -5.33
CA LEU A 217 1.99 -20.20 -4.04
C LEU A 217 1.28 -21.54 -3.74
N GLU A 218 0.55 -22.11 -4.69
CA GLU A 218 -0.10 -23.42 -4.54
C GLU A 218 0.92 -24.51 -4.17
N ARG A 219 2.08 -24.53 -4.86
CA ARG A 219 3.17 -25.48 -4.57
C ARG A 219 3.74 -25.29 -3.16
N CYS A 220 4.04 -24.05 -2.78
CA CYS A 220 4.58 -23.74 -1.45
C CYS A 220 3.61 -24.17 -0.33
N LEU A 221 2.31 -23.89 -0.50
CA LEU A 221 1.28 -24.27 0.47
C LEU A 221 1.08 -25.78 0.55
N ALA A 222 1.17 -26.49 -0.57
CA ALA A 222 1.09 -27.96 -0.59
C ALA A 222 2.27 -28.60 0.17
N LEU A 223 3.49 -28.08 0.00
CA LEU A 223 4.68 -28.55 0.71
C LEU A 223 4.66 -28.25 2.22
N ALA A 224 3.92 -27.22 2.63
CA ALA A 224 3.80 -26.80 4.04
C ALA A 224 2.79 -27.63 4.85
N GLN A 225 1.96 -28.45 4.20
CA GLN A 225 1.03 -29.35 4.89
C GLN A 225 1.82 -30.47 5.59
N PRO A 226 1.44 -30.89 6.82
CA PRO A 226 2.12 -31.98 7.49
C PRO A 226 1.97 -33.26 6.66
N ALA A 227 3.05 -33.64 5.97
CA ALA A 227 3.08 -34.76 5.06
C ALA A 227 2.91 -36.09 5.82
N GLY A 228 1.77 -36.74 5.58
CA GLY A 228 1.74 -38.19 5.47
C GLY A 228 2.16 -38.59 4.06
N ALA A 229 3.28 -39.30 3.95
CA ALA A 229 3.76 -40.08 2.80
C ALA A 229 4.20 -39.36 1.50
N GLU A 230 5.53 -39.46 1.27
CA GLU A 230 6.23 -39.72 0.01
C GLU A 230 5.95 -38.87 -1.26
N ALA A 231 6.96 -38.08 -1.66
CA ALA A 231 7.63 -38.18 -2.97
C ALA A 231 8.70 -37.07 -3.10
N GLY A 232 9.94 -37.47 -3.38
CA GLY A 232 11.09 -36.56 -3.45
C GLY A 232 11.21 -35.76 -4.75
N ARG A 233 12.01 -34.69 -4.68
CA ARG A 233 13.08 -34.34 -5.62
C ARG A 233 13.82 -33.09 -5.12
N GLU A 234 15.14 -33.14 -5.18
CA GLU A 234 16.06 -32.08 -4.77
C GLU A 234 15.98 -30.88 -5.73
N ALA A 235 15.18 -29.89 -5.36
CA ALA A 235 15.36 -28.49 -5.78
C ALA A 235 14.91 -27.46 -4.71
N ASP A 236 14.35 -27.91 -3.58
CA ASP A 236 13.44 -27.09 -2.76
C ASP A 236 13.89 -26.87 -1.30
N ALA A 237 15.19 -26.78 -1.03
CA ALA A 237 15.69 -26.58 0.33
C ALA A 237 15.41 -25.17 0.88
N LYS A 238 15.37 -24.13 0.02
CA LYS A 238 15.10 -22.74 0.45
C LYS A 238 13.61 -22.53 0.72
N VAL A 239 12.69 -23.07 -0.09
CA VAL A 239 11.24 -22.86 0.08
C VAL A 239 10.70 -23.63 1.29
N ALA A 240 11.17 -24.85 1.53
CA ALA A 240 10.76 -25.67 2.67
C ALA A 240 11.21 -25.10 4.03
N ALA A 241 12.36 -24.41 4.11
CA ALA A 241 12.85 -23.80 5.34
C ALA A 241 12.04 -22.56 5.78
N LEU A 242 11.37 -21.89 4.84
CA LEU A 242 10.56 -20.69 5.07
C LEU A 242 9.13 -21.02 5.52
N ALA A 243 8.62 -22.20 5.17
CA ALA A 243 7.33 -22.71 5.60
C ALA A 243 7.46 -23.44 6.95
N LYS A 244 7.59 -22.71 8.07
CA LYS A 244 7.44 -23.34 9.39
C LYS A 244 6.01 -23.90 9.51
N PRO A 245 5.83 -25.18 9.88
CA PRO A 245 4.53 -25.87 9.83
C PRO A 245 3.50 -25.38 10.87
N SER A 246 3.84 -24.39 11.70
CA SER A 246 2.98 -23.97 12.82
C SER A 246 1.88 -22.97 12.44
N ASN A 247 1.89 -22.39 11.24
CA ASN A 247 0.97 -21.29 10.85
C ASN A 247 0.10 -21.58 9.63
N PHE A 248 0.32 -22.70 8.93
CA PHE A 248 -0.46 -23.08 7.75
C PHE A 248 -1.62 -23.97 8.17
N GLY A 249 -2.85 -23.53 7.90
CA GLY A 249 -4.05 -24.35 8.13
C GLY A 249 -4.05 -25.60 7.25
N VAL A 250 -4.78 -26.62 7.72
CA VAL A 250 -4.93 -27.95 7.08
C VAL A 250 -5.54 -27.88 5.66
N LEU A 251 -6.12 -26.74 5.28
CA LEU A 251 -6.72 -26.52 3.98
C LEU A 251 -5.76 -25.68 3.11
N GLY A 252 -5.28 -26.29 2.02
CA GLY A 252 -4.50 -25.61 0.98
C GLY A 252 -5.25 -24.46 0.32
N LEU A 253 -4.69 -23.88 -0.75
CA LEU A 253 -5.22 -22.68 -1.39
C LEU A 253 -6.68 -22.88 -1.87
N GLN A 254 -7.62 -22.15 -1.29
CA GLN A 254 -9.05 -22.25 -1.61
C GLN A 254 -9.46 -21.19 -2.63
N ARG A 255 -10.42 -21.51 -3.50
CA ARG A 255 -11.03 -20.50 -4.39
C ARG A 255 -12.09 -19.71 -3.65
N PHE A 256 -12.06 -18.39 -3.78
CA PHE A 256 -13.10 -17.53 -3.24
C PHE A 256 -14.24 -17.37 -4.24
N GLU A 257 -15.31 -18.15 -4.08
CA GLU A 257 -16.40 -18.23 -5.07
C GLU A 257 -17.58 -17.28 -4.76
N ALA A 258 -17.68 -16.77 -3.54
CA ALA A 258 -18.84 -16.01 -3.06
C ALA A 258 -18.76 -14.51 -3.40
N LEU A 259 -18.84 -14.13 -4.68
CA LEU A 259 -18.96 -12.71 -5.08
C LEU A 259 -20.32 -12.38 -5.69
N PRO A 260 -21.04 -11.38 -5.14
CA PRO A 260 -22.30 -10.92 -5.70
C PRO A 260 -22.05 -10.13 -7.00
N GLN A 261 -22.14 -10.83 -8.14
CA GLN A 261 -21.95 -10.25 -9.47
C GLN A 261 -22.89 -9.08 -9.77
N LYS A 262 -24.10 -9.09 -9.18
CA LYS A 262 -25.05 -7.97 -9.29
C LYS A 262 -24.46 -6.69 -8.71
N SER A 263 -23.83 -6.77 -7.53
CA SER A 263 -23.23 -5.62 -6.84
C SER A 263 -22.00 -5.10 -7.56
N ILE A 264 -21.16 -5.99 -8.11
CA ILE A 264 -20.01 -5.61 -8.94
C ILE A 264 -20.47 -4.78 -10.13
N LYS A 265 -21.47 -5.25 -10.88
CA LYS A 265 -22.01 -4.54 -12.03
C LYS A 265 -22.62 -3.19 -11.65
N ALA A 266 -23.34 -3.13 -10.53
CA ALA A 266 -23.98 -1.90 -10.06
C ALA A 266 -22.95 -0.82 -9.66
N LEU A 267 -21.86 -1.19 -9.01
CA LEU A 267 -20.84 -0.26 -8.53
C LEU A 267 -19.76 0.06 -9.56
N ARG A 268 -19.67 -0.72 -10.63
CA ARG A 268 -18.62 -0.62 -11.64
C ARG A 268 -18.46 0.79 -12.21
N TYR A 269 -19.56 1.39 -12.70
CA TYR A 269 -19.51 2.72 -13.30
C TYR A 269 -19.01 3.78 -12.30
N ARG A 270 -19.55 3.74 -11.08
CA ARG A 270 -19.15 4.67 -10.01
C ARG A 270 -17.69 4.45 -9.58
N ALA A 271 -17.24 3.21 -9.47
CA ALA A 271 -15.86 2.87 -9.15
C ALA A 271 -14.90 3.36 -10.24
N GLU A 272 -15.25 3.17 -11.52
CA GLU A 272 -14.45 3.68 -12.63
C GLU A 272 -14.38 5.21 -12.66
N ASP A 273 -15.48 5.90 -12.38
CA ASP A 273 -15.52 7.37 -12.33
C ASP A 273 -14.64 7.92 -11.19
N VAL A 274 -14.79 7.36 -9.98
CA VAL A 274 -13.93 7.70 -8.84
C VAL A 274 -12.48 7.40 -9.19
N PHE A 275 -12.17 6.23 -9.75
CA PHE A 275 -10.81 5.86 -10.10
C PHE A 275 -10.18 6.81 -11.12
N ARG A 276 -10.94 7.27 -12.13
CA ARG A 276 -10.48 8.27 -13.11
C ARG A 276 -10.20 9.63 -12.46
N SER A 277 -10.99 10.01 -11.45
CA SER A 277 -10.76 11.24 -10.71
C SER A 277 -9.48 11.20 -9.86
N LEU A 278 -9.02 10.01 -9.46
CA LEU A 278 -7.79 9.78 -8.69
C LEU A 278 -6.54 9.81 -9.58
N THR A 279 -6.20 10.99 -10.09
CA THR A 279 -4.98 11.19 -10.86
C THR A 279 -3.73 11.17 -9.96
N ARG A 280 -2.54 11.02 -10.57
CA ARG A 280 -1.25 11.07 -9.84
C ARG A 280 -1.09 12.40 -9.07
N ASN A 281 -1.62 13.50 -9.60
CA ASN A 281 -1.57 14.80 -8.95
C ASN A 281 -2.39 14.82 -7.66
N VAL A 282 -3.59 14.23 -7.67
CA VAL A 282 -4.44 14.13 -6.47
C VAL A 282 -3.77 13.26 -5.40
N VAL A 283 -3.14 12.16 -5.80
CA VAL A 283 -2.39 11.29 -4.88
C VAL A 283 -1.20 12.04 -4.27
N ARG A 284 -0.41 12.73 -5.09
CA ARG A 284 0.73 13.53 -4.63
C ARG A 284 0.29 14.64 -3.67
N GLU A 285 -0.81 15.30 -3.98
CA GLU A 285 -1.36 16.36 -3.15
C GLU A 285 -1.89 15.85 -1.81
N ALA A 286 -2.60 14.71 -1.80
CA ALA A 286 -3.03 14.08 -0.55
C ALA A 286 -1.84 13.75 0.36
N ARG A 287 -0.72 13.30 -0.22
CA ARG A 287 0.52 13.04 0.53
C ARG A 287 1.15 14.32 1.08
N VAL A 288 1.20 15.38 0.27
CA VAL A 288 1.72 16.68 0.72
C VAL A 288 0.87 17.23 1.87
N GLN A 289 -0.46 17.09 1.79
CA GLN A 289 -1.36 17.50 2.86
C GLN A 289 -1.11 16.72 4.16
N GLU A 290 -0.90 15.41 4.08
CA GLU A 290 -0.61 14.57 5.24
C GLU A 290 0.71 14.96 5.91
N LEU A 291 1.76 15.19 5.11
CA LEU A 291 3.04 15.69 5.63
C LEU A 291 2.91 17.10 6.22
N LYS A 292 2.14 17.98 5.60
CA LYS A 292 1.88 19.33 6.10
C LYS A 292 1.17 19.30 7.44
N GLN A 293 0.16 18.44 7.61
CA GLN A 293 -0.53 18.28 8.90
C GLN A 293 0.43 17.78 9.97
N GLU A 294 1.30 16.82 9.63
CA GLU A 294 2.34 16.36 10.54
C GLU A 294 3.31 17.49 10.93
N MET A 295 3.75 18.30 9.95
CA MET A 295 4.65 19.43 10.22
C MET A 295 4.01 20.46 11.16
N LEU A 296 2.72 20.74 11.00
CA LEU A 296 1.97 21.67 11.86
C LEU A 296 1.76 21.13 13.27
N ASN A 297 1.65 19.80 13.43
CA ASN A 297 1.41 19.15 14.72
C ASN A 297 2.72 18.74 15.42
N SER A 298 3.87 18.92 14.79
CA SER A 298 5.16 18.49 15.33
C SER A 298 5.68 19.44 16.39
N GLU A 299 5.82 18.95 17.62
CA GLU A 299 6.43 19.69 18.74
C GLU A 299 7.87 20.11 18.43
N ARG A 300 8.62 19.29 17.67
CA ARG A 300 10.01 19.60 17.28
C ARG A 300 10.10 20.77 16.31
N LEU A 301 9.07 20.97 15.48
CA LEU A 301 9.02 22.08 14.53
C LEU A 301 8.37 23.31 15.15
N ALA A 302 7.65 23.17 16.27
CA ALA A 302 7.06 24.30 16.98
C ALA A 302 8.12 25.35 17.34
N SER A 303 9.25 24.94 17.94
CA SER A 303 10.35 25.86 18.27
C SER A 303 10.99 26.49 17.03
N PHE A 304 11.08 25.76 15.91
CA PHE A 304 11.58 26.31 14.65
C PHE A 304 10.65 27.40 14.09
N PHE A 305 9.33 27.21 14.19
CA PHE A 305 8.33 28.16 13.74
C PHE A 305 8.18 29.38 14.66
N GLU A 306 8.57 29.26 15.93
CA GLU A 306 8.70 30.41 16.84
C GLU A 306 9.81 31.36 16.35
N GLU A 307 10.93 30.82 15.88
CA GLU A 307 12.03 31.59 15.30
C GLU A 307 11.72 32.09 13.87
N HIS A 308 10.87 31.37 13.11
CA HIS A 308 10.54 31.64 11.71
C HIS A 308 9.02 31.74 11.48
N PRO A 309 8.36 32.83 11.93
CA PRO A 309 6.90 32.97 11.85
C PRO A 309 6.38 33.10 10.40
N GLN A 310 7.21 33.59 9.48
CA GLN A 310 6.86 33.70 8.05
C GLN A 310 6.66 32.31 7.42
N ASP A 311 7.52 31.35 7.75
CA ASP A 311 7.43 29.99 7.22
C ASP A 311 6.17 29.27 7.70
N LEU A 312 5.77 29.50 8.95
CA LEU A 312 4.51 28.98 9.49
C LEU A 312 3.30 29.58 8.77
N GLN A 313 3.33 30.88 8.45
CA GLN A 313 2.27 31.53 7.69
C GLN A 313 2.19 30.98 6.27
N LEU A 314 3.33 30.85 5.58
CA LEU A 314 3.39 30.23 4.25
C LEU A 314 2.83 28.81 4.27
N LEU A 315 3.23 28.01 5.26
CA LEU A 315 2.72 26.66 5.42
C LEU A 315 1.21 26.66 5.67
N LYS A 316 0.67 27.52 6.54
CA LYS A 316 -0.77 27.60 6.80
C LYS A 316 -1.57 28.04 5.56
N HIS A 317 -1.04 28.96 4.77
CA HIS A 317 -1.72 29.52 3.60
C HIS A 317 -1.52 28.74 2.30
N ASP A 318 -0.65 27.74 2.29
CA ASP A 318 -0.49 26.83 1.14
C ASP A 318 -1.82 26.14 0.84
N ARG A 319 -2.45 26.50 -0.28
CA ARG A 319 -3.75 25.98 -0.68
C ARG A 319 -3.57 24.75 -1.56
N PRO A 320 -4.40 23.72 -1.39
CA PRO A 320 -4.45 22.60 -2.32
C PRO A 320 -4.58 23.09 -3.77
N LEU A 321 -3.64 22.69 -4.64
CA LEU A 321 -3.66 22.98 -6.07
C LEU A 321 -4.85 22.32 -6.76
N VAL A 322 -5.28 21.16 -6.26
CA VAL A 322 -6.52 20.48 -6.65
C VAL A 322 -7.46 20.56 -5.47
N SER A 323 -8.21 21.68 -5.37
CA SER A 323 -9.48 21.65 -4.65
C SER A 323 -10.21 20.42 -5.17
N THR A 324 -10.56 19.45 -4.32
CA THR A 324 -11.12 18.16 -4.70
C THR A 324 -12.35 18.33 -5.60
N LYS A 325 -12.12 18.48 -6.91
CA LYS A 325 -13.16 18.60 -7.93
C LYS A 325 -13.94 17.29 -8.01
N ALA A 326 -13.41 16.17 -7.50
CA ALA A 326 -14.18 14.95 -7.34
C ALA A 326 -15.37 15.10 -6.36
N SER A 327 -15.20 15.86 -5.26
CA SER A 327 -16.29 16.19 -4.33
C SER A 327 -17.07 17.45 -4.78
N ALA A 328 -16.39 18.47 -5.29
CA ALA A 328 -17.00 19.74 -5.67
C ALA A 328 -17.67 19.75 -7.07
N ALA A 329 -17.23 18.93 -8.03
CA ALA A 329 -17.84 18.81 -9.36
C ALA A 329 -19.06 17.87 -9.35
N SER A 330 -19.07 16.84 -8.49
CA SER A 330 -20.29 16.12 -8.16
C SER A 330 -21.31 17.05 -7.50
N ALA A 331 -20.88 17.91 -6.56
CA ALA A 331 -21.78 18.86 -5.90
C ALA A 331 -22.24 20.05 -6.77
N LYS A 332 -21.58 20.41 -7.86
CA LYS A 332 -22.02 21.54 -8.71
C LYS A 332 -23.29 21.24 -9.50
N HIS A 333 -23.46 20.01 -9.96
CA HIS A 333 -24.62 19.57 -10.74
C HIS A 333 -25.79 19.09 -9.86
N VAL A 334 -25.51 18.73 -8.60
CA VAL A 334 -26.53 18.33 -7.59
C VAL A 334 -27.17 19.54 -6.90
N LYS A 335 -26.68 20.78 -7.14
CA LYS A 335 -27.30 22.00 -6.61
C LYS A 335 -28.66 22.32 -7.24
N HIS A 336 -28.91 21.82 -8.46
CA HIS A 336 -30.20 21.99 -9.12
C HIS A 336 -31.00 20.70 -8.96
N VAL A 337 -31.80 20.63 -7.89
CA VAL A 337 -32.85 19.63 -7.77
C VAL A 337 -34.05 20.17 -8.57
N PRO A 338 -34.49 19.48 -9.64
CA PRO A 338 -35.69 19.91 -10.36
C PRO A 338 -36.89 19.98 -9.42
N THR A 339 -37.72 21.01 -9.57
CA THR A 339 -38.85 21.29 -8.67
C THR A 339 -39.83 20.12 -8.52
N TYR A 340 -39.95 19.25 -9.53
CA TYR A 340 -40.81 18.07 -9.48
C TYR A 340 -40.33 16.94 -8.54
N MET A 341 -39.08 16.98 -8.04
CA MET A 341 -38.58 16.02 -7.03
C MET A 341 -38.66 16.56 -5.60
N ALA A 342 -39.07 17.82 -5.41
CA ALA A 342 -39.10 18.47 -4.10
C ALA A 342 -40.44 18.32 -3.36
N ASP A 343 -41.49 17.82 -4.03
CA ASP A 343 -42.82 17.65 -3.45
C ASP A 343 -43.22 16.15 -3.42
N ALA A 344 -43.07 15.54 -2.24
CA ALA A 344 -43.83 14.38 -1.75
C ALA A 344 -43.80 14.35 -0.22
#